data_AF-A0A110A719-F1
#
_entry.id   AF-A0A110A719-F1
#
_cell.length_a   1.000
_cell.length_b   1.000
_cell.length_c   1.000
_cell.angle_alpha   90.00
_cell.angle_beta   90.00
_cell.angle_gamma   90.00
#
_symmetry.space_group_name_H-M   'P 1'
#
loop_
_entity.id
_entity.type
_entity.pdbx_description
1 polymer ?
#
loop_
_entity_poly.entity_id
_entity_poly.type
_entity_poly.pdbx_seq_one_letter_code
_entity_poly.pdbx_strand_id
1 'polypeptide(L)'
;MAYASYEYYTQEFFGRLIPSIEEFDRLAERASEYLDSITMRNAKSFRDSGNELKRACCAIAEIIVSEESCQGKNSESVGAWSVSYTSKKDLNIQKYNIAKQYLLHTGLLYQGMR
;
A
#
# COMPACT_ATOMS: atom_id res chain seq x y z
N MET A 1 3.18 -0.74 -14.54
CA MET A 1 4.17 0.26 -14.08
C MET A 1 3.73 0.76 -12.74
N ALA A 2 4.61 0.65 -11.75
CA ALA A 2 4.36 1.12 -10.40
C ALA A 2 4.28 2.65 -10.35
N TYR A 3 3.49 3.18 -9.43
CA TYR A 3 3.39 4.63 -9.21
C TYR A 3 4.62 5.24 -8.54
N ALA A 4 5.33 4.45 -7.71
CA ALA A 4 6.52 4.89 -6.98
C ALA A 4 7.75 4.07 -7.33
N SER A 5 8.91 4.72 -7.31
CA SER A 5 10.23 4.08 -7.47
C SER A 5 10.91 3.90 -6.11
N TYR A 6 11.84 2.96 -6.02
CA TYR A 6 12.59 2.71 -4.78
C TYR A 6 13.39 3.93 -4.28
N GLU A 7 13.89 4.76 -5.20
CA GLU A 7 14.56 6.01 -4.87
C GLU A 7 13.63 6.98 -4.13
N TYR A 8 12.39 7.13 -4.61
CA TYR A 8 11.38 7.95 -3.94
C TYR A 8 11.03 7.39 -2.55
N TYR A 9 10.91 6.07 -2.45
CA TYR A 9 10.59 5.41 -1.18
C TYR A 9 11.66 5.67 -0.10
N THR A 10 12.94 5.64 -0.47
CA THR A 10 14.05 5.83 0.47
C THR A 10 14.37 7.30 0.75
N GLN A 11 14.35 8.16 -0.28
CA GLN A 11 14.80 9.55 -0.17
C GLN A 11 13.69 10.56 0.20
N GLU A 12 12.45 10.34 -0.27
CA GLU A 12 11.35 11.29 -0.07
C GLU A 12 10.29 10.77 0.92
N PHE A 13 9.96 9.48 0.83
CA PHE A 13 9.01 8.84 1.73
C PHE A 13 9.66 8.38 3.05
N PHE A 14 10.99 8.23 3.07
CA PHE A 14 11.79 7.79 4.22
C PHE A 14 11.35 6.44 4.80
N GLY A 15 10.87 5.54 3.94
CA GLY A 15 10.46 4.19 4.33
C GLY A 15 11.66 3.31 4.65
N ARG A 16 11.50 2.42 5.63
CA ARG A 16 12.58 1.56 6.16
C ARG A 16 12.24 0.08 6.24
N LEU A 17 11.00 -0.30 5.94
CA LEU A 17 10.52 -1.68 6.06
C LEU A 17 11.00 -2.60 4.94
N ILE A 18 11.16 -2.06 3.73
CA ILE A 18 11.61 -2.81 2.54
C ILE A 18 13.06 -2.39 2.21
N PRO A 19 14.07 -3.23 2.47
CA PRO A 19 15.48 -2.90 2.21
C PRO A 19 15.95 -3.22 0.79
N SER A 20 15.23 -4.09 0.06
CA SER A 20 15.64 -4.59 -1.25
C SER A 20 14.85 -3.90 -2.37
N ILE A 21 15.55 -3.43 -3.41
CA ILE A 21 14.92 -2.79 -4.58
C ILE A 21 13.98 -3.73 -5.33
N GLU A 22 14.38 -4.99 -5.54
CA GLU A 22 13.56 -5.99 -6.25
C GLU A 22 12.27 -6.32 -5.49
N GLU A 23 12.36 -6.41 -4.16
CA GLU A 23 11.19 -6.61 -3.30
C GLU A 23 10.27 -5.38 -3.36
N PHE A 24 10.85 -4.19 -3.31
CA PHE A 24 10.09 -2.95 -3.42
C PHE A 24 9.37 -2.88 -4.76
N ASP A 25 10.02 -3.16 -5.89
CA ASP A 25 9.41 -3.10 -7.21
C ASP A 25 8.21 -4.06 -7.32
N ARG A 26 8.38 -5.31 -6.87
CA ARG A 26 7.29 -6.31 -6.80
C ARG A 26 6.12 -5.82 -5.93
N LEU A 27 6.40 -5.24 -4.77
CA LEU A 27 5.39 -4.75 -3.84
C LEU A 27 4.70 -3.48 -4.37
N ALA A 28 5.45 -2.60 -5.02
CA ALA A 28 4.96 -1.37 -5.61
C ALA A 28 4.04 -1.65 -6.79
N GLU A 29 4.31 -2.67 -7.61
CA GLU A 29 3.37 -3.13 -8.64
C GLU A 29 2.05 -3.59 -8.05
N ARG A 30 2.08 -4.45 -7.02
CA ARG A 30 0.86 -4.90 -6.33
C ARG A 30 0.09 -3.77 -5.67
N ALA A 31 0.80 -2.84 -5.03
CA ALA A 31 0.20 -1.64 -4.44
C ALA A 31 -0.46 -0.77 -5.52
N SER A 32 0.17 -0.66 -6.69
CA SER A 32 -0.36 0.11 -7.81
C SER A 32 -1.60 -0.52 -8.42
N GLU A 33 -1.63 -1.85 -8.57
CA GLU A 33 -2.84 -2.57 -8.99
C GLU A 33 -4.00 -2.37 -8.01
N TYR A 34 -3.72 -2.38 -6.71
CA TYR A 34 -4.72 -2.10 -5.68
C TYR A 34 -5.23 -0.66 -5.78
N LEU A 35 -4.33 0.32 -5.94
CA LEU A 35 -4.70 1.72 -6.15
C LEU A 35 -5.55 1.90 -7.42
N ASP A 36 -5.19 1.25 -8.52
CA ASP A 36 -5.98 1.24 -9.74
C ASP A 36 -7.38 0.68 -9.51
N SER A 37 -7.51 -0.37 -8.70
CA SER A 37 -8.80 -0.99 -8.40
C SER A 37 -9.73 -0.07 -7.62
N ILE A 38 -9.22 0.66 -6.62
CA ILE A 38 -10.04 1.56 -5.79
C ILE A 38 -10.32 2.89 -6.47
N THR A 39 -9.47 3.32 -7.40
CA THR A 39 -9.64 4.55 -8.20
C THR A 39 -10.34 4.31 -9.53
N MET A 40 -10.80 3.08 -9.82
CA MET A 40 -11.42 2.69 -11.09
C MET A 40 -10.56 3.05 -12.32
N ARG A 41 -9.23 2.92 -12.20
CA ARG A 41 -8.22 3.29 -13.21
C ARG A 41 -8.15 4.78 -13.56
N ASN A 42 -8.83 5.65 -12.82
CA ASN A 42 -8.72 7.11 -13.00
C ASN A 42 -7.38 7.67 -12.47
N ALA A 43 -6.67 6.93 -11.61
CA ALA A 43 -5.35 7.33 -11.11
C ALA A 43 -4.34 7.57 -12.23
N LYS A 44 -4.42 6.84 -13.35
CA LYS A 44 -3.52 7.03 -14.51
C LYS A 44 -3.73 8.36 -15.23
N SER A 45 -4.95 8.90 -15.18
CA SER A 45 -5.31 10.18 -15.80
C SER A 45 -5.15 11.35 -14.82
N PHE A 46 -4.91 11.07 -13.54
CA PHE A 46 -4.65 12.09 -12.53
C PHE A 46 -3.25 12.67 -12.73
N ARG A 47 -3.17 13.98 -12.92
CA ARG A 47 -1.90 14.69 -12.80
C ARG A 47 -1.54 14.75 -11.33
N ASP A 48 -0.65 13.85 -10.92
CA ASP A 48 -0.08 13.74 -9.58
C ASP A 48 0.52 15.11 -9.19
N SER A 49 -0.29 15.93 -8.53
CA SER A 49 0.02 17.35 -8.29
C SER A 49 0.87 17.55 -7.04
N GLY A 50 0.94 16.54 -6.16
CA GLY A 50 1.68 16.57 -4.90
C GLY A 50 2.28 15.23 -4.48
N ASN A 51 2.60 14.34 -5.43
CA ASN A 51 3.12 12.99 -5.19
C ASN A 51 2.22 12.11 -4.29
N GLU A 52 0.92 12.40 -4.22
CA GLU A 52 -0.03 11.68 -3.38
C GLU A 52 -0.11 10.20 -3.75
N LEU A 53 -0.14 9.90 -5.05
CA LEU A 53 -0.21 8.53 -5.55
C LEU A 53 1.06 7.75 -5.17
N LYS A 54 2.23 8.41 -5.25
CA LYS A 54 3.51 7.82 -4.85
C LYS A 54 3.51 7.49 -3.36
N ARG A 55 3.08 8.43 -2.51
CA ARG A 55 2.99 8.23 -1.06
C ARG A 55 2.03 7.12 -0.68
N ALA A 56 0.85 7.09 -1.31
CA ALA A 56 -0.13 6.02 -1.11
C ALA A 56 0.44 4.65 -1.52
N CYS A 57 1.14 4.59 -2.66
CA CYS A 57 1.78 3.36 -3.15
C CYS A 57 2.83 2.84 -2.16
N CYS A 58 3.72 3.71 -1.68
CA CYS A 58 4.75 3.36 -0.69
C CYS A 58 4.12 2.85 0.61
N ALA A 59 3.12 3.55 1.15
CA ALA A 59 2.46 3.16 2.39
C ALA A 59 1.75 1.80 2.27
N ILE A 60 1.11 1.53 1.13
CA ILE A 60 0.44 0.25 0.89
C ILE A 60 1.46 -0.88 0.70
N ALA A 61 2.59 -0.62 0.05
CA ALA A 61 3.68 -1.59 -0.08
C ALA A 61 4.20 -2.05 1.30
N GLU A 62 4.32 -1.13 2.26
CA GLU A 62 4.71 -1.45 3.64
C GLU A 62 3.68 -2.35 4.37
N ILE A 63 2.38 -2.15 4.12
CA ILE A 63 1.33 -3.04 4.66
C ILE A 63 1.47 -4.45 4.08
N ILE A 64 1.72 -4.55 2.76
CA ILE A 64 1.84 -5.84 2.08
C ILE A 64 3.06 -6.61 2.59
N VAL A 65 4.22 -5.96 2.78
CA VAL A 65 5.40 -6.65 3.33
C VAL A 65 5.20 -7.04 4.80
N SER A 66 4.50 -6.21 5.57
CA SER A 66 4.13 -6.53 6.96
C SER A 66 3.21 -7.76 7.01
N GLU A 67 2.24 -7.85 6.09
CA GLU A 67 1.38 -9.02 5.90
C GLU A 67 2.18 -10.27 5.54
N GLU A 68 3.10 -10.20 4.57
CA GLU A 68 3.96 -11.33 4.17
C GLU A 68 4.84 -11.79 5.34
N SER A 69 5.40 -10.86 6.12
CA SER A 69 6.21 -11.14 7.31
C SER A 69 5.41 -11.81 8.43
N CYS A 70 4.15 -11.43 8.62
CA CYS A 70 3.25 -12.05 9.59
C CYS A 70 2.79 -13.45 9.14
N GLN A 71 2.53 -13.66 7.85
CA GLN A 71 2.18 -14.99 7.33
C GLN A 71 3.36 -15.98 7.38
N GLY A 72 4.59 -15.52 7.17
CA GLY A 72 5.80 -16.35 7.28
C GLY A 72 6.06 -16.89 8.69
N LYS A 73 5.60 -16.18 9.73
CA LYS A 73 5.70 -16.62 11.15
C LYS A 73 4.64 -17.65 11.57
N ASN A 74 3.68 -17.98 10.70
CA ASN A 74 2.64 -18.96 11.02
C ASN A 74 3.07 -20.43 10.90
N SER A 75 4.29 -20.73 10.44
CA SER A 75 4.76 -22.12 10.34
C SER A 75 5.54 -22.63 11.56
N GLU A 76 5.76 -21.79 12.59
CA GLU A 76 6.42 -22.21 13.82
C GLU A 76 5.58 -21.78 15.03
N SER A 77 4.78 -22.72 15.53
CA SER A 77 4.09 -22.60 16.81
C SER A 77 5.10 -22.48 17.95
N VAL A 78 5.28 -21.28 18.52
CA VAL A 78 5.97 -21.11 19.81
C VAL A 78 5.29 -20.04 20.66
N GLY A 79 4.63 -20.49 21.73
CA GLY A 79 4.38 -19.70 22.93
C GLY A 79 3.15 -18.80 22.92
N ALA A 80 2.44 -18.80 24.05
CA ALA A 80 1.25 -18.02 24.35
C ALA A 80 1.47 -16.49 24.29
N TRP A 81 1.60 -15.94 23.08
CA TRP A 81 1.38 -14.53 22.82
C TRP A 81 0.28 -14.43 21.77
N SER A 82 -0.92 -14.04 22.19
CA SER A 82 -2.07 -13.86 21.32
C SER A 82 -1.77 -12.78 20.27
N VAL A 83 -1.27 -13.18 19.12
CA VAL A 83 -1.31 -12.36 17.91
C VAL A 83 -2.75 -12.39 17.45
N SER A 84 -3.49 -11.33 17.75
CA SER A 84 -4.87 -11.15 17.29
C SER A 84 -4.89 -11.34 15.78
N TYR A 85 -5.53 -12.41 15.32
CA TYR A 85 -5.78 -12.70 13.91
C TYR A 85 -6.57 -11.52 13.31
N THR A 86 -5.87 -10.54 12.74
CA THR A 86 -6.53 -9.57 11.88
C THR A 86 -6.97 -10.36 10.65
N SER A 87 -8.27 -10.45 10.42
CA SER A 87 -8.80 -11.22 9.31
C SER A 87 -8.34 -10.59 7.98
N LYS A 88 -8.36 -11.34 6.87
CA LYS A 88 -8.07 -10.76 5.54
C LYS A 88 -8.95 -9.53 5.22
N LYS A 89 -10.15 -9.45 5.82
CA LYS A 89 -11.04 -8.29 5.71
C LYS A 89 -10.46 -7.06 6.41
N ASP A 90 -9.87 -7.23 7.59
CA ASP A 90 -9.25 -6.15 8.36
C ASP A 90 -8.05 -5.53 7.61
N LEU A 91 -7.23 -6.36 6.95
CA LEU A 91 -6.11 -5.88 6.14
C LEU A 91 -6.56 -5.05 4.94
N ASN A 92 -7.61 -5.49 4.23
CA ASN A 92 -8.15 -4.71 3.11
C ASN A 92 -8.75 -3.38 3.58
N ILE A 93 -9.41 -3.37 4.74
CA ILE A 93 -9.90 -2.14 5.37
C ILE A 93 -8.73 -1.20 5.70
N GLN A 94 -7.63 -1.72 6.24
CA GLN A 94 -6.43 -0.93 6.53
C GLN A 94 -5.80 -0.35 5.26
N LYS A 95 -5.62 -1.16 4.21
CA LYS A 95 -5.11 -0.70 2.89
C LYS A 95 -6.00 0.41 2.34
N TYR A 96 -7.33 0.26 2.42
CA TYR A 96 -8.28 1.28 1.98
C TYR A 96 -8.19 2.56 2.81
N ASN A 97 -8.12 2.47 4.15
CA ASN A 97 -8.02 3.63 5.02
C ASN A 97 -6.75 4.44 4.77
N ILE A 98 -5.62 3.76 4.56
CA ILE A 98 -4.34 4.40 4.24
C ILE A 98 -4.41 5.06 2.86
N ALA A 99 -4.93 4.36 1.85
CA ALA A 99 -5.16 4.97 0.53
C ALA A 99 -6.05 6.21 0.62
N LYS A 100 -7.11 6.14 1.44
CA LYS A 100 -8.01 7.26 1.71
C LYS A 100 -7.28 8.44 2.35
N GLN A 101 -6.42 8.22 3.32
CA GLN A 101 -5.67 9.30 3.97
C GLN A 101 -4.86 10.15 2.97
N TYR A 102 -4.28 9.53 1.96
CA TYR A 102 -3.48 10.23 0.94
C TYR A 102 -4.29 10.74 -0.26
N LEU A 103 -5.40 10.08 -0.60
CA LEU A 103 -6.19 10.39 -1.82
C LEU A 103 -7.52 11.10 -1.52
N LEU A 104 -7.83 11.43 -0.27
CA LEU A 104 -9.09 12.08 0.09
C LEU A 104 -9.22 13.45 -0.59
N HIS A 105 -8.15 14.24 -0.61
CA HIS A 105 -8.15 15.60 -1.14
C HIS A 105 -8.02 15.66 -2.66
N THR A 106 -7.64 14.55 -3.32
CA THR A 106 -7.47 14.49 -4.77
C THR A 106 -8.80 14.26 -5.51
N GLY A 107 -9.87 13.89 -4.81
CA GLY A 107 -11.17 13.57 -5.40
C GLY A 107 -11.20 12.22 -6.15
N LEU A 108 -10.08 11.49 -6.21
CA LEU A 108 -9.97 10.21 -6.91
C LEU A 108 -10.84 9.10 -6.32
N LEU A 109 -11.09 9.17 -5.01
CA LEU A 109 -11.94 8.21 -4.29
C LEU A 109 -13.41 8.59 -4.29
N TYR A 110 -13.76 9.79 -4.78
CA TYR A 110 -15.13 10.27 -4.75
C TYR A 110 -15.93 9.70 -5.92
N GLN A 111 -16.71 8.66 -5.64
CA GLN A 111 -17.60 7.98 -6.60
C GLN A 111 -18.95 8.70 -6.73
N GLY A 112 -18.96 10.02 -6.92
CA GLY A 112 -20.19 10.80 -7.00
C GLY A 112 -21.26 10.11 -7.87
N MET A 113 -22.48 9.98 -7.34
CA MET A 113 -23.65 9.53 -8.09
C MET A 113 -23.80 10.41 -9.33
N ARG A 114 -23.71 9.80 -10.51
CA ARG A 114 -23.97 10.45 -11.80
C ARG A 114 -25.26 9.88 -12.39
#